data_AF-A0A7S0E5S1-F1
#
_entry.id   AF-A0A7S0E5S1-F1
#
_cell.length_a   1.000
_cell.length_b   1.000
_cell.length_c   1.000
_cell.angle_alpha   90.00
_cell.angle_beta   90.00
_cell.angle_gamma   90.00
#
_symmetry.space_group_name_H-M   'P 1'
#
loop_
_entity.id
_entity.type
_entity.pdbx_description
1 polymer ?
#
loop_
_entity_poly.entity_id
_entity_poly.type
_entity_poly.pdbx_seq_one_letter_code
_entity_poly.pdbx_strand_id
1 'polypeptide(L)'
;MSTATDAASDIKLPKFLVTTVAPKSQDGDKVVFDRYSKQTGELPLFLVDVKYEDKATIAAEWKEDGNKEPEKITIKKFADEGLGDFSGTAVSQAVFTALLAKEGKVLLFYLHGMGQQTKQMVEATDSMQTNFDKKEAEGVLVVPVDWAADDDGGILGSVLKYVPVLGDKLGAIPRYWEDQENAMLAGKALWKLFTGLKKEMGSEQTLSLNVMAHSMGNRVLRCMGKEAVEGDASWTEEGLQDKSLLQAAPEHLKNHENLFENIFFVAADIPECVFDEPDGPHSEQAEHALQSGVAALAVMTKRMHVLHGDGKDTALSLESIVTNQVLKADFLGRKAKARLGSHGPMSSKIFGIRGEVSKVWDKIGDALEKYEQKDDEENNGNVHVKDCKPWNTDASGNGHSYQFASEAVAYYLAHMTKGK
;
A
#
# COMPACT_ATOMS: atom_id res chain seq x y z
N MET A 1 8.66 -28.63 30.96
CA MET A 1 8.02 -27.30 30.99
C MET A 1 9.10 -26.28 30.70
N SER A 2 9.19 -25.84 29.44
CA SER A 2 10.14 -24.80 29.00
C SER A 2 9.43 -23.47 29.17
N THR A 3 9.92 -22.63 30.07
CA THR A 3 9.46 -21.25 30.23
C THR A 3 10.06 -20.43 29.09
N ALA A 4 9.31 -20.27 28.01
CA ALA A 4 9.53 -19.20 27.04
C ALA A 4 9.18 -17.89 27.76
N THR A 5 10.17 -17.30 28.43
CA THR A 5 10.20 -15.86 28.65
C THR A 5 10.52 -15.24 27.31
N ASP A 6 9.47 -14.95 26.55
CA ASP A 6 9.52 -14.28 25.26
C ASP A 6 10.34 -13.00 25.40
N ALA A 7 11.47 -12.96 24.71
CA ALA A 7 12.19 -11.73 24.48
C ALA A 7 11.24 -10.80 23.72
N ALA A 8 10.83 -9.69 24.35
CA ALA A 8 10.30 -8.58 23.61
C ALA A 8 11.39 -8.21 22.60
N SER A 9 11.18 -8.57 21.33
CA SER A 9 12.10 -8.16 20.27
C SER A 9 12.09 -6.64 20.25
N ASP A 10 13.25 -6.02 20.44
CA ASP A 10 13.42 -4.57 20.28
C ASP A 10 13.02 -4.20 18.85
N ILE A 11 11.79 -3.72 18.68
CA ILE A 11 11.30 -3.19 17.40
C ILE A 11 12.19 -1.98 17.07
N LYS A 12 12.89 -2.05 15.94
CA LYS A 12 13.69 -0.90 15.50
C LYS A 12 12.78 0.10 14.80
N LEU A 13 12.79 1.32 15.30
CA LEU A 13 12.00 2.40 14.70
C LEU A 13 12.62 2.82 13.37
N PRO A 14 11.79 3.19 12.37
CA PRO A 14 12.27 3.64 11.09
C PRO A 14 12.99 4.98 11.24
N LYS A 15 14.11 5.15 10.54
CA LYS A 15 14.85 6.42 10.53
C LYS A 15 14.08 7.55 9.85
N PHE A 16 13.27 7.20 8.86
CA PHE A 16 12.47 8.10 8.04
C PHE A 16 11.02 7.63 8.06
N LEU A 17 10.08 8.56 8.18
CA LEU A 17 8.66 8.27 8.06
C LEU A 17 8.00 9.36 7.22
N VAL A 18 7.20 8.95 6.26
CA VAL A 18 6.26 9.85 5.58
C VAL A 18 4.90 9.64 6.23
N THR A 19 4.21 10.72 6.56
CA THR A 19 2.83 10.62 7.00
C THR A 19 1.95 11.58 6.21
N THR A 20 0.80 11.08 5.81
CA THR A 20 -0.32 11.87 5.29
C THR A 20 -1.36 12.02 6.39
N VAL A 21 -0.95 12.17 7.64
CA VAL A 21 -1.87 12.30 8.78
C VAL A 21 -1.58 13.61 9.46
N ALA A 22 -2.62 14.31 9.95
CA ALA A 22 -2.39 15.48 10.78
C ALA A 22 -1.79 15.08 12.12
N PRO A 23 -0.81 15.85 12.63
CA PRO A 23 -0.31 15.63 13.96
C PRO A 23 -1.40 15.97 14.98
N LYS A 24 -1.49 15.14 16.02
CA LYS A 24 -2.28 15.42 17.23
C LYS A 24 -1.76 16.64 17.96
N SER A 25 -0.45 16.85 17.96
CA SER A 25 0.19 18.04 18.51
C SER A 25 1.50 18.35 17.80
N GLN A 26 1.87 19.63 17.81
CA GLN A 26 3.12 20.12 17.25
C GLN A 26 3.71 21.19 18.17
N ASP A 27 5.00 21.03 18.51
CA ASP A 27 5.80 21.99 19.26
C ASP A 27 7.10 22.28 18.47
N GLY A 28 7.10 23.41 17.77
CA GLY A 28 8.13 23.71 16.77
C GLY A 28 8.14 22.65 15.67
N ASP A 29 9.29 22.01 15.48
CA ASP A 29 9.47 20.94 14.49
C ASP A 29 9.11 19.56 15.05
N LYS A 30 8.91 19.43 16.38
CA LYS A 30 8.49 18.15 16.95
C LYS A 30 6.99 17.97 16.72
N VAL A 31 6.63 16.89 16.04
CA VAL A 31 5.25 16.49 15.81
C VAL A 31 4.93 15.17 16.50
N VAL A 32 3.69 15.01 16.92
CA VAL A 32 3.20 13.81 17.61
C VAL A 32 1.93 13.30 16.92
N PHE A 33 1.86 11.99 16.72
CA PHE A 33 0.74 11.25 16.14
C PHE A 33 0.36 10.12 17.08
N ASP A 34 -0.90 9.72 17.02
CA ASP A 34 -1.36 8.47 17.59
C ASP A 34 -2.41 7.85 16.65
N ARG A 35 -2.93 6.68 17.01
CA ARG A 35 -3.95 5.98 16.20
C ARG A 35 -5.23 6.79 15.94
N TYR A 36 -5.47 7.87 16.70
CA TYR A 36 -6.64 8.74 16.51
C TYR A 36 -6.40 9.87 15.51
N SER A 37 -5.15 10.03 15.06
CA SER A 37 -4.76 11.05 14.10
C SER A 37 -5.42 10.77 12.74
N LYS A 38 -5.96 11.80 12.08
CA LYS A 38 -6.78 11.67 10.85
C LYS A 38 -6.15 12.42 9.68
N GLN A 39 -6.59 12.10 8.46
CA GLN A 39 -6.22 12.80 7.22
C GLN A 39 -6.63 14.29 7.26
N THR A 40 -5.79 15.19 6.73
CA THR A 40 -6.10 16.63 6.59
C THR A 40 -5.49 17.23 5.31
N GLY A 41 -5.60 18.55 5.09
CA GLY A 41 -5.24 19.18 3.80
C GLY A 41 -3.77 19.57 3.60
N GLU A 42 -2.97 19.75 4.67
CA GLU A 42 -1.57 20.23 4.59
C GLU A 42 -0.57 19.06 4.62
N LEU A 43 -0.72 18.14 3.67
CA LEU A 43 0.05 16.90 3.60
C LEU A 43 0.78 16.77 2.25
N PRO A 44 1.87 15.98 2.18
CA PRO A 44 2.45 15.09 3.21
C PRO A 44 3.40 15.79 4.21
N LEU A 45 3.61 15.17 5.37
CA LEU A 45 4.66 15.52 6.34
C LEU A 45 5.83 14.55 6.26
N PHE A 46 7.04 15.08 6.45
CA PHE A 46 8.31 14.34 6.36
C PHE A 46 8.99 14.32 7.70
N LEU A 47 9.16 13.12 8.28
CA LEU A 47 9.65 12.95 9.63
C LEU A 47 10.99 12.24 9.64
N VAL A 48 11.89 12.74 10.49
CA VAL A 48 13.15 12.09 10.86
C VAL A 48 13.19 11.87 12.36
N ASP A 49 14.15 11.06 12.82
CA ASP A 49 14.35 10.75 14.24
C ASP A 49 13.08 10.21 14.92
N VAL A 50 12.39 9.29 14.25
CA VAL A 50 11.11 8.75 14.68
C VAL A 50 11.25 8.02 16.02
N LYS A 51 10.35 8.34 16.95
CA LYS A 51 10.24 7.76 18.28
C LYS A 51 8.85 7.17 18.47
N TYR A 52 8.75 6.14 19.30
CA TYR A 52 7.50 5.55 19.74
C TYR A 52 7.50 5.48 21.26
N GLU A 53 6.49 6.06 21.88
CA GLU A 53 6.28 6.03 23.32
C GLU A 53 4.98 5.25 23.59
N ASP A 54 5.11 4.00 24.05
CA ASP A 54 3.96 3.16 24.43
C ASP A 54 3.25 3.77 25.65
N LYS A 55 1.92 3.90 25.61
CA LYS A 55 1.13 4.40 26.74
C LYS A 55 1.23 3.49 27.96
N ALA A 56 1.60 2.21 27.81
CA ALA A 56 1.96 1.34 28.92
C ALA A 56 3.20 1.86 29.68
N THR A 57 4.20 2.38 28.96
CA THR A 57 5.40 3.00 29.52
C THR A 57 5.04 4.34 30.18
N ILE A 58 4.27 5.18 29.50
CA ILE A 58 3.77 6.45 30.05
C ILE A 58 2.95 6.22 31.33
N ALA A 59 2.04 5.24 31.32
CA ALA A 59 1.21 4.90 32.48
C ALA A 59 2.03 4.33 33.66
N ALA A 60 3.19 3.72 33.39
CA ALA A 60 4.11 3.27 34.43
C ALA A 60 4.90 4.43 35.06
N GLU A 61 5.16 5.51 34.32
CA GLU A 61 5.81 6.73 34.80
C GLU A 61 4.86 7.65 35.59
N TRP A 62 3.55 7.61 35.30
CA TRP A 62 2.50 8.33 36.06
C TRP A 62 2.35 7.90 37.54
N LYS A 63 3.16 6.93 37.99
CA LYS A 63 3.21 6.46 39.38
C LYS A 63 3.77 7.50 40.36
N GLU A 64 4.41 8.58 39.91
CA GLU A 64 5.07 9.53 40.82
C GLU A 64 4.14 10.60 41.45
N ASP A 65 2.94 10.83 40.92
CA ASP A 65 2.05 11.92 41.37
C ASP A 65 0.86 11.49 42.27
N GLY A 66 0.97 10.34 42.94
CA GLY A 66 0.02 9.95 44.01
C GLY A 66 -1.38 9.53 43.55
N ASN A 67 -1.60 9.33 42.25
CA ASN A 67 -2.83 8.75 41.70
C ASN A 67 -2.79 7.21 41.70
N LYS A 68 -3.96 6.57 41.86
CA LYS A 68 -4.12 5.11 41.93
C LYS A 68 -3.49 4.43 40.71
N GLU A 69 -2.75 3.33 40.95
CA GLU A 69 -2.15 2.54 39.87
C GLU A 69 -3.21 2.18 38.81
N PRO A 70 -2.92 2.39 37.51
CA PRO A 70 -3.73 1.78 36.47
C PRO A 70 -3.66 0.25 36.64
N GLU A 71 -4.82 -0.40 36.69
CA GLU A 71 -4.89 -1.85 36.85
C GLU A 71 -4.03 -2.55 35.78
N LYS A 72 -3.33 -3.64 36.15
CA LYS A 72 -2.47 -4.42 35.22
C LYS A 72 -3.19 -4.83 33.92
N ILE A 73 -4.51 -4.98 33.99
CA ILE A 73 -5.39 -5.28 32.85
C ILE A 73 -5.38 -4.13 31.82
N THR A 74 -5.35 -2.88 32.28
CA THR A 74 -5.32 -1.68 31.46
C THR A 74 -3.98 -1.50 30.75
N ILE A 75 -2.86 -1.79 31.44
CA ILE A 75 -1.51 -1.71 30.86
C ILE A 75 -1.33 -2.74 29.73
N LYS A 76 -1.75 -3.99 29.98
CA LYS A 76 -1.71 -5.03 28.95
C LYS A 76 -2.59 -4.68 27.76
N LYS A 77 -3.80 -4.15 28.02
CA LYS A 77 -4.71 -3.68 26.96
C LYS A 77 -4.07 -2.57 26.11
N PHE A 78 -3.36 -1.61 26.71
CA PHE A 78 -2.66 -0.57 25.96
C PHE A 78 -1.56 -1.13 25.05
N ALA A 79 -0.75 -2.06 25.56
CA ALA A 79 0.29 -2.70 24.77
C ALA A 79 -0.27 -3.56 23.62
N ASP A 80 -1.33 -4.33 23.91
CA ASP A 80 -2.00 -5.22 22.96
C ASP A 80 -2.79 -4.42 21.88
N GLU A 81 -3.34 -3.26 22.23
CA GLU A 81 -4.08 -2.36 21.32
C GLU A 81 -3.18 -1.33 20.62
N GLY A 82 -1.86 -1.43 20.78
CA GLY A 82 -0.87 -0.55 20.14
C GLY A 82 -0.98 0.92 20.55
N LEU A 83 -1.59 1.19 21.70
CA LEU A 83 -1.86 2.54 22.18
C LEU A 83 -0.55 3.23 22.59
N GLY A 84 -0.02 4.07 21.72
CA GLY A 84 1.20 4.84 21.93
C GLY A 84 1.23 6.10 21.08
N ASP A 85 2.14 7.00 21.41
CA ASP A 85 2.36 8.23 20.68
C ASP A 85 3.64 8.07 19.83
N PHE A 86 3.50 8.24 18.52
CA PHE A 86 4.63 8.38 17.60
C PHE A 86 5.05 9.83 17.55
N SER A 87 6.35 10.10 17.60
CA SER A 87 6.86 11.45 17.40
C SER A 87 8.04 11.47 16.46
N GLY A 88 8.30 12.62 15.86
CA GLY A 88 9.44 12.83 14.99
C GLY A 88 9.71 14.31 14.81
N THR A 89 10.85 14.61 14.20
CA THR A 89 11.20 15.97 13.78
C THR A 89 10.70 16.16 12.36
N ALA A 90 9.72 17.04 12.18
CA ALA A 90 9.24 17.46 10.88
C ALA A 90 10.32 18.27 10.15
N VAL A 91 10.56 17.93 8.89
CA VAL A 91 11.52 18.63 8.03
C VAL A 91 10.86 18.99 6.71
N SER A 92 11.46 19.94 5.97
CA SER A 92 10.99 20.23 4.62
C SER A 92 11.28 19.07 3.67
N GLN A 93 10.54 18.99 2.56
CA GLN A 93 10.74 17.97 1.54
C GLN A 93 12.18 17.96 0.99
N ALA A 94 12.77 19.14 0.76
CA ALA A 94 14.14 19.26 0.29
C ALA A 94 15.14 18.65 1.28
N VAL A 95 14.96 18.92 2.58
CA VAL A 95 15.81 18.34 3.64
C VAL A 95 15.62 16.83 3.72
N PHE A 96 14.38 16.34 3.70
CA PHE A 96 14.09 14.91 3.71
C PHE A 96 14.72 14.18 2.52
N THR A 97 14.57 14.73 1.32
CA THR A 97 15.16 14.18 0.09
C THR A 97 16.69 14.13 0.18
N ALA A 98 17.31 15.21 0.65
CA ALA A 98 18.76 15.26 0.82
C ALA A 98 19.26 14.25 1.88
N LEU A 99 18.48 13.96 2.91
CA LEU A 99 18.82 12.94 3.91
C LEU A 99 18.65 11.53 3.36
N LEU A 100 17.56 11.25 2.61
CA LEU A 100 17.39 9.97 1.92
C LEU A 100 18.53 9.70 0.93
N ALA A 101 18.94 10.72 0.17
CA ALA A 101 20.03 10.59 -0.79
C ALA A 101 21.37 10.22 -0.14
N LYS A 102 21.64 10.75 1.07
CA LYS A 102 22.86 10.45 1.83
C LYS A 102 22.95 9.00 2.31
N GLU A 103 21.83 8.26 2.35
CA GLU A 103 21.85 6.85 2.71
C GLU A 103 22.54 6.00 1.63
N GLY A 104 22.52 6.44 0.36
CA GLY A 104 23.13 5.69 -0.75
C GLY A 104 22.47 4.33 -1.02
N LYS A 105 21.23 4.15 -0.58
CA LYS A 105 20.47 2.88 -0.68
C LYS A 105 19.39 2.95 -1.75
N VAL A 106 18.96 1.77 -2.21
CA VAL A 106 17.71 1.66 -2.99
C VAL A 106 16.54 1.94 -2.06
N LEU A 107 15.61 2.80 -2.46
CA LEU A 107 14.48 3.19 -1.61
C LEU A 107 13.26 2.33 -1.93
N LEU A 108 12.61 1.80 -0.88
CA LEU A 108 11.33 1.14 -0.96
C LEU A 108 10.32 1.84 -0.05
N PHE A 109 9.36 2.54 -0.63
CA PHE A 109 8.24 3.13 0.13
C PHE A 109 7.19 2.06 0.39
N TYR A 110 6.83 1.87 1.65
CA TYR A 110 5.85 0.88 2.09
C TYR A 110 4.51 1.54 2.45
N LEU A 111 3.47 1.24 1.68
CA LEU A 111 2.09 1.63 1.95
C LEU A 111 1.37 0.43 2.58
N HIS A 112 1.02 0.57 3.86
CA HIS A 112 0.37 -0.47 4.65
C HIS A 112 -1.08 -0.72 4.22
N GLY A 113 -1.69 -1.79 4.74
CA GLY A 113 -3.08 -2.18 4.45
C GLY A 113 -4.11 -1.54 5.37
N MET A 114 -5.37 -1.94 5.18
CA MET A 114 -6.51 -1.52 6.00
C MET A 114 -6.30 -1.87 7.49
N GLY A 115 -6.74 -1.00 8.39
CA GLY A 115 -6.72 -1.25 9.84
C GLY A 115 -5.34 -1.46 10.45
N GLN A 116 -4.25 -1.20 9.70
CA GLN A 116 -2.90 -1.24 10.26
C GLN A 116 -2.60 0.07 10.98
N GLN A 117 -2.60 0.02 12.31
CA GLN A 117 -2.17 1.11 13.17
C GLN A 117 -0.69 1.47 12.94
N THR A 118 -0.31 2.67 13.36
CA THR A 118 1.07 3.16 13.26
C THR A 118 2.09 2.19 13.88
N LYS A 119 1.79 1.52 15.00
CA LYS A 119 2.65 0.47 15.59
C LYS A 119 2.82 -0.73 14.66
N GLN A 120 1.72 -1.24 14.11
CA GLN A 120 1.75 -2.40 13.21
C GLN A 120 2.48 -2.07 11.90
N MET A 121 2.31 -0.85 11.38
CA MET A 121 3.07 -0.36 10.23
C MET A 121 4.57 -0.34 10.54
N VAL A 122 4.97 0.14 11.72
CA VAL A 122 6.38 0.17 12.14
C VAL A 122 6.95 -1.23 12.35
N GLU A 123 6.21 -2.13 12.99
CA GLU A 123 6.58 -3.55 13.14
C GLU A 123 6.76 -4.24 11.78
N ALA A 124 5.82 -4.00 10.84
CA ALA A 124 5.93 -4.53 9.49
C ALA A 124 7.15 -3.95 8.75
N THR A 125 7.43 -2.67 8.92
CA THR A 125 8.60 -1.99 8.35
C THR A 125 9.89 -2.57 8.89
N ASP A 126 10.01 -2.75 10.20
CA ASP A 126 11.19 -3.35 10.85
C ASP A 126 11.39 -4.80 10.40
N SER A 127 10.31 -5.58 10.33
CA SER A 127 10.34 -6.95 9.81
C SER A 127 10.85 -6.99 8.36
N MET A 128 10.35 -6.10 7.49
CA MET A 128 10.85 -5.99 6.11
C MET A 128 12.31 -5.58 6.07
N GLN A 129 12.70 -4.50 6.74
CA GLN A 129 14.08 -4.01 6.77
C GLN A 129 15.03 -5.09 7.28
N THR A 130 14.67 -5.76 8.36
CA THR A 130 15.44 -6.88 8.91
C THR A 130 15.62 -8.02 7.90
N ASN A 131 14.57 -8.34 7.13
CA ASN A 131 14.66 -9.39 6.11
C ASN A 131 15.46 -8.95 4.88
N PHE A 132 15.42 -7.66 4.51
CA PHE A 132 16.31 -7.09 3.50
C PHE A 132 17.77 -7.17 3.96
N ASP A 133 18.07 -6.69 5.16
CA ASP A 133 19.43 -6.65 5.73
C ASP A 133 20.04 -8.05 5.88
N LYS A 134 19.21 -9.07 6.17
CA LYS A 134 19.65 -10.48 6.21
C LYS A 134 20.10 -11.03 4.85
N LYS A 135 19.51 -10.56 3.76
CA LYS A 135 19.77 -11.07 2.41
C LYS A 135 20.81 -10.25 1.66
N GLU A 136 20.73 -8.93 1.79
CA GLU A 136 21.64 -7.97 1.18
C GLU A 136 21.83 -6.82 2.17
N ALA A 137 22.83 -6.95 3.04
CA ALA A 137 23.10 -5.99 4.09
C ALA A 137 23.19 -4.57 3.53
N GLU A 138 22.33 -3.68 4.05
CA GLU A 138 22.33 -2.25 3.74
C GLU A 138 22.01 -1.87 2.28
N GLY A 139 21.55 -2.81 1.44
CA GLY A 139 21.24 -2.53 0.03
C GLY A 139 19.95 -1.73 -0.21
N VAL A 140 18.97 -1.90 0.69
CA VAL A 140 17.63 -1.31 0.60
C VAL A 140 17.29 -0.56 1.89
N LEU A 141 16.61 0.58 1.75
CA LEU A 141 16.00 1.32 2.85
C LEU A 141 14.48 1.30 2.70
N VAL A 142 13.79 0.72 3.68
CA VAL A 142 12.33 0.74 3.75
C VAL A 142 11.85 2.02 4.43
N VAL A 143 11.04 2.80 3.72
CA VAL A 143 10.43 4.04 4.21
C VAL A 143 8.93 3.83 4.38
N PRO A 144 8.40 3.73 5.61
CA PRO A 144 6.97 3.62 5.82
C PRO A 144 6.23 4.89 5.39
N VAL A 145 5.02 4.67 4.88
CA VAL A 145 4.05 5.71 4.56
C VAL A 145 2.80 5.47 5.41
N ASP A 146 2.60 6.32 6.41
CA ASP A 146 1.40 6.35 7.22
C ASP A 146 0.30 7.13 6.49
N TRP A 147 -0.82 6.47 6.23
CA TRP A 147 -1.97 7.07 5.56
C TRP A 147 -3.26 7.02 6.40
N ALA A 148 -3.16 6.90 7.72
CA ALA A 148 -4.32 6.87 8.63
C ALA A 148 -5.38 5.83 8.21
N ALA A 149 -4.95 4.58 8.00
CA ALA A 149 -5.91 3.49 7.96
C ALA A 149 -6.56 3.37 9.35
N ASP A 150 -7.84 3.70 9.44
CA ASP A 150 -8.61 3.77 10.65
C ASP A 150 -8.85 2.36 11.19
N ASP A 151 -8.55 2.17 12.47
CA ASP A 151 -8.84 0.93 13.18
C ASP A 151 -10.01 1.13 14.17
N ASP A 152 -10.33 2.37 14.52
CA ASP A 152 -11.39 2.67 15.45
C ASP A 152 -12.72 2.39 14.76
N GLY A 153 -13.47 1.43 15.26
CA GLY A 153 -14.84 1.21 14.79
C GLY A 153 -15.78 2.41 15.02
N GLY A 154 -15.30 3.58 15.40
CA GLY A 154 -16.09 4.66 15.96
C GLY A 154 -16.90 4.20 17.19
N ILE A 155 -17.79 5.07 17.67
CA ILE A 155 -18.75 4.73 18.72
C ILE A 155 -19.63 3.55 18.27
N LEU A 156 -19.98 3.48 16.98
CA LEU A 156 -20.90 2.49 16.45
C LEU A 156 -20.30 1.08 16.39
N GLY A 157 -19.07 0.93 15.92
CA GLY A 157 -18.30 -0.32 15.95
C GLY A 157 -17.91 -0.73 17.36
N SER A 158 -17.70 0.23 18.27
CA SER A 158 -17.54 -0.06 19.70
C SER A 158 -18.83 -0.60 20.35
N VAL A 159 -20.00 -0.06 19.97
CA VAL A 159 -21.32 -0.54 20.42
C VAL A 159 -21.68 -1.89 19.78
N LEU A 160 -21.39 -2.04 18.49
CA LEU A 160 -21.68 -3.26 17.72
C LEU A 160 -20.74 -4.40 18.09
N LYS A 161 -19.50 -4.16 18.54
CA LYS A 161 -18.57 -5.17 19.09
C LYS A 161 -19.18 -5.98 20.25
N TYR A 162 -20.19 -5.46 20.95
CA TYR A 162 -20.92 -6.18 22.00
C TYR A 162 -22.10 -7.01 21.49
N VAL A 163 -22.32 -7.07 20.17
CA VAL A 163 -23.32 -7.92 19.52
C VAL A 163 -22.56 -9.10 18.87
N PRO A 164 -22.40 -10.25 19.55
CA PRO A 164 -21.37 -11.26 19.21
C PRO A 164 -21.56 -11.96 17.85
N VAL A 165 -22.69 -11.73 17.18
CA VAL A 165 -23.06 -12.41 15.92
C VAL A 165 -23.17 -11.43 14.73
N LEU A 166 -23.29 -10.12 15.00
CA LEU A 166 -23.45 -9.07 13.97
C LEU A 166 -22.37 -7.98 14.05
N GLY A 167 -21.64 -7.90 15.16
CA GLY A 167 -20.74 -6.82 15.50
C GLY A 167 -19.53 -6.67 14.61
N ASP A 168 -18.78 -7.75 14.44
CA ASP A 168 -17.51 -7.72 13.70
C ASP A 168 -17.73 -7.46 12.21
N LYS A 169 -18.85 -7.95 11.66
CA LYS A 169 -19.20 -7.76 10.24
C LYS A 169 -19.79 -6.39 9.95
N LEU A 170 -20.68 -5.88 10.82
CA LEU A 170 -21.27 -4.55 10.62
C LEU A 170 -20.30 -3.42 10.96
N GLY A 171 -19.43 -3.59 11.94
CA GLY A 171 -18.41 -2.61 12.30
C GLY A 171 -17.28 -2.49 11.28
N ALA A 172 -17.05 -3.49 10.44
CA ALA A 172 -16.07 -3.43 9.34
C ALA A 172 -16.52 -2.54 8.17
N ILE A 173 -17.84 -2.35 7.98
CA ILE A 173 -18.38 -1.62 6.84
C ILE A 173 -18.06 -0.12 6.92
N PRO A 174 -18.38 0.62 8.01
CA PRO A 174 -18.04 2.04 8.12
C PRO A 174 -16.53 2.30 7.99
N ARG A 175 -15.70 1.48 8.65
CA ARG A 175 -14.23 1.56 8.60
C ARG A 175 -13.69 1.44 7.18
N TYR A 176 -14.20 0.47 6.42
CA TYR A 176 -13.79 0.28 5.02
C TYR A 176 -14.16 1.48 4.13
N TRP A 177 -15.24 2.20 4.41
CA TRP A 177 -15.61 3.41 3.65
C TRP A 177 -14.76 4.62 4.04
N GLU A 178 -14.51 4.82 5.33
CA GLU A 178 -13.62 5.88 5.83
C GLU A 178 -12.19 5.68 5.31
N ASP A 179 -11.68 4.45 5.30
CA ASP A 179 -10.36 4.15 4.73
C ASP A 179 -10.28 4.37 3.22
N GLN A 180 -11.39 4.20 2.49
CA GLN A 180 -11.41 4.58 1.07
C GLN A 180 -11.28 6.09 0.86
N GLU A 181 -11.96 6.89 1.69
CA GLU A 181 -11.83 8.34 1.65
C GLU A 181 -10.42 8.78 2.03
N ASN A 182 -9.87 8.18 3.09
CA ASN A 182 -8.49 8.43 3.50
C ASN A 182 -7.49 8.04 2.42
N ALA A 183 -7.70 6.92 1.73
CA ALA A 183 -6.85 6.49 0.63
C ALA A 183 -6.88 7.48 -0.55
N MET A 184 -8.03 8.09 -0.84
CA MET A 184 -8.12 9.15 -1.86
C MET A 184 -7.29 10.37 -1.47
N LEU A 185 -7.44 10.87 -0.24
CA LEU A 185 -6.68 12.03 0.25
C LEU A 185 -5.18 11.75 0.30
N ALA A 186 -4.79 10.59 0.80
CA ALA A 186 -3.41 10.12 0.83
C ALA A 186 -2.82 10.04 -0.58
N GLY A 187 -3.58 9.51 -1.56
CA GLY A 187 -3.14 9.45 -2.96
C GLY A 187 -2.77 10.82 -3.53
N LYS A 188 -3.58 11.86 -3.24
CA LYS A 188 -3.27 13.25 -3.62
C LYS A 188 -1.99 13.76 -2.97
N ALA A 189 -1.80 13.48 -1.68
CA ALA A 189 -0.59 13.85 -0.96
C ALA A 189 0.66 13.12 -1.49
N LEU A 190 0.55 11.83 -1.83
CA LEU A 190 1.64 11.05 -2.38
C LEU A 190 2.06 11.50 -3.77
N TRP A 191 1.12 12.01 -4.58
CA TRP A 191 1.48 12.62 -5.86
C TRP A 191 2.43 13.80 -5.66
N LYS A 192 2.15 14.68 -4.69
CA LYS A 192 3.03 15.79 -4.32
C LYS A 192 4.37 15.31 -3.75
N LEU A 193 4.37 14.26 -2.94
CA LEU A 193 5.59 13.62 -2.42
C LEU A 193 6.52 13.21 -3.56
N PHE A 194 6.07 12.33 -4.44
CA PHE A 194 6.99 11.68 -5.38
C PHE A 194 7.42 12.63 -6.50
N THR A 195 6.54 13.51 -6.96
CA THR A 195 6.92 14.56 -7.93
C THR A 195 7.93 15.53 -7.35
N GLY A 196 7.77 15.92 -6.08
CA GLY A 196 8.74 16.77 -5.41
C GLY A 196 10.06 16.04 -5.11
N LEU A 197 10.06 14.74 -4.78
CA LEU A 197 11.30 13.95 -4.66
C LEU A 197 12.10 14.00 -5.97
N LYS A 198 11.44 13.76 -7.11
CA LYS A 198 12.08 13.84 -8.44
C LYS A 198 12.66 15.24 -8.71
N LYS A 199 11.93 16.30 -8.31
CA LYS A 199 12.36 17.69 -8.48
C LYS A 199 13.58 18.04 -7.64
N GLU A 200 13.58 17.68 -6.36
CA GLU A 200 14.64 18.05 -5.41
C GLU A 200 15.97 17.31 -5.65
N MET A 201 15.94 16.13 -6.28
CA MET A 201 17.17 15.38 -6.64
C MET A 201 17.96 15.98 -7.81
N GLY A 202 17.31 16.78 -8.67
CA GLY A 202 17.92 17.23 -9.93
C GLY A 202 18.28 16.08 -10.89
N SER A 203 19.02 16.37 -11.96
CA SER A 203 19.38 15.39 -12.98
C SER A 203 20.62 14.54 -12.66
N GLU A 204 21.41 14.93 -11.65
CA GLU A 204 22.70 14.29 -11.35
C GLU A 204 22.63 13.20 -10.26
N GLN A 205 21.58 13.17 -9.44
CA GLN A 205 21.35 12.13 -8.44
C GLN A 205 20.12 11.30 -8.83
N THR A 206 20.33 9.99 -9.03
CA THR A 206 19.25 9.05 -9.30
C THR A 206 19.01 8.19 -8.07
N LEU A 207 18.07 8.58 -7.20
CA LEU A 207 17.52 7.62 -6.24
C LEU A 207 16.62 6.65 -7.00
N SER A 208 16.91 5.36 -6.89
CA SER A 208 16.00 4.31 -7.37
C SER A 208 14.80 4.24 -6.44
N LEU A 209 13.67 4.83 -6.87
CA LEU A 209 12.42 4.83 -6.12
C LEU A 209 11.62 3.56 -6.45
N ASN A 210 11.25 2.84 -5.41
CA ASN A 210 10.34 1.70 -5.50
C ASN A 210 9.18 1.89 -4.53
N VAL A 211 8.02 1.35 -4.87
CA VAL A 211 6.84 1.39 -4.00
C VAL A 211 6.28 -0.01 -3.84
N MET A 212 5.98 -0.39 -2.60
CA MET A 212 5.17 -1.56 -2.30
C MET A 212 3.91 -1.14 -1.58
N ALA A 213 2.77 -1.59 -2.09
CA ALA A 213 1.46 -1.30 -1.55
C ALA A 213 0.74 -2.61 -1.16
N HIS A 214 0.27 -2.69 0.07
CA HIS A 214 -0.39 -3.88 0.61
C HIS A 214 -1.91 -3.64 0.79
N SER A 215 -2.77 -4.59 0.41
CA SER A 215 -4.24 -4.51 0.61
C SER A 215 -4.79 -3.14 0.16
N MET A 216 -5.42 -2.35 1.04
CA MET A 216 -5.98 -1.05 0.71
C MET A 216 -4.93 0.04 0.40
N GLY A 217 -3.67 -0.16 0.77
CA GLY A 217 -2.56 0.69 0.30
C GLY A 217 -2.47 0.71 -1.23
N ASN A 218 -2.94 -0.33 -1.93
CA ASN A 218 -3.02 -0.34 -3.40
C ASN A 218 -4.02 0.69 -3.93
N ARG A 219 -5.10 0.96 -3.17
CA ARG A 219 -6.06 2.01 -3.51
C ARG A 219 -5.45 3.39 -3.35
N VAL A 220 -4.64 3.62 -2.31
CA VAL A 220 -3.86 4.86 -2.14
C VAL A 220 -3.02 5.13 -3.39
N LEU A 221 -2.28 4.11 -3.85
CA LEU A 221 -1.43 4.23 -5.03
C LEU A 221 -2.22 4.50 -6.32
N ARG A 222 -3.38 3.83 -6.49
CA ARG A 222 -4.29 4.12 -7.59
C ARG A 222 -4.83 5.55 -7.57
N CYS A 223 -5.22 6.04 -6.40
CA CYS A 223 -5.67 7.42 -6.23
C CYS A 223 -4.57 8.42 -6.56
N MET A 224 -3.29 8.11 -6.25
CA MET A 224 -2.16 8.90 -6.72
C MET A 224 -2.05 8.91 -8.25
N GLY A 225 -2.20 7.75 -8.91
CA GLY A 225 -2.22 7.67 -10.37
C GLY A 225 -3.37 8.48 -10.98
N LYS A 226 -4.55 8.49 -10.35
CA LYS A 226 -5.70 9.29 -10.76
C LYS A 226 -5.42 10.79 -10.60
N GLU A 227 -4.82 11.20 -9.49
CA GLU A 227 -4.39 12.59 -9.27
C GLU A 227 -3.42 13.05 -10.37
N ALA A 228 -2.50 12.17 -10.79
CA ALA A 228 -1.52 12.45 -11.83
C ALA A 228 -2.14 12.70 -13.22
N VAL A 229 -3.44 12.46 -13.41
CA VAL A 229 -4.17 12.75 -14.66
C VAL A 229 -5.43 13.59 -14.43
N GLU A 230 -5.62 14.11 -13.21
CA GLU A 230 -6.83 14.85 -12.84
C GLU A 230 -6.99 16.10 -13.72
N GLY A 231 -8.18 16.26 -14.33
CA GLY A 231 -8.53 17.41 -15.14
C GLY A 231 -8.08 17.35 -16.62
N ASP A 232 -7.39 16.30 -17.05
CA ASP A 232 -7.01 16.15 -18.46
C ASP A 232 -8.10 15.39 -19.25
N ALA A 233 -8.84 16.14 -20.08
CA ALA A 233 -9.92 15.59 -20.90
C ALA A 233 -9.44 14.68 -22.05
N SER A 234 -8.13 14.59 -22.30
CA SER A 234 -7.56 13.71 -23.32
C SER A 234 -7.16 12.33 -22.78
N TRP A 235 -7.18 12.14 -21.46
CA TRP A 235 -6.91 10.84 -20.83
C TRP A 235 -8.15 9.93 -20.84
N THR A 236 -8.68 9.66 -22.02
CA THR A 236 -9.84 8.79 -22.28
C THR A 236 -9.51 7.75 -23.34
N GLU A 237 -10.36 6.74 -23.50
CA GLU A 237 -10.20 5.74 -24.56
C GLU A 237 -10.10 6.36 -25.96
N GLU A 238 -10.92 7.38 -26.26
CA GLU A 238 -10.85 8.10 -27.54
C GLU A 238 -9.57 8.92 -27.68
N GLY A 239 -9.03 9.45 -26.58
CA GLY A 239 -7.75 10.15 -26.59
C GLY A 239 -6.56 9.21 -26.86
N LEU A 240 -6.72 7.94 -26.48
CA LEU A 240 -5.74 6.87 -26.64
C LEU A 240 -5.63 6.32 -28.06
N GLN A 241 -6.72 6.19 -28.85
CA GLN A 241 -6.76 5.71 -30.26
C GLN A 241 -5.52 4.88 -30.69
N ASP A 242 -4.69 5.41 -31.60
CA ASP A 242 -3.46 4.79 -32.12
C ASP A 242 -2.19 5.21 -31.35
N LYS A 243 -2.34 5.89 -30.21
CA LYS A 243 -1.25 6.34 -29.35
C LYS A 243 -0.92 5.30 -28.29
N SER A 244 0.35 5.25 -27.90
CA SER A 244 0.75 4.60 -26.65
C SER A 244 0.27 5.39 -25.43
N LEU A 245 0.26 4.75 -24.24
CA LEU A 245 -0.09 5.44 -22.98
C LEU A 245 0.78 6.68 -22.75
N LEU A 246 2.09 6.58 -22.97
CA LEU A 246 2.98 7.72 -22.83
C LEU A 246 2.65 8.85 -23.82
N GLN A 247 2.32 8.51 -25.07
CA GLN A 247 1.97 9.52 -26.08
C GLN A 247 0.65 10.24 -25.76
N ALA A 248 -0.32 9.50 -25.22
CA ALA A 248 -1.62 10.02 -24.79
C ALA A 248 -1.57 10.71 -23.41
N ALA A 249 -0.50 10.52 -22.64
CA ALA A 249 -0.38 11.07 -21.30
C ALA A 249 -0.45 12.61 -21.29
N PRO A 250 -0.96 13.21 -20.19
CA PRO A 250 -0.78 14.63 -19.93
C PRO A 250 0.71 14.99 -19.83
N GLU A 251 1.07 16.23 -20.17
CA GLU A 251 2.48 16.64 -20.20
C GLU A 251 3.17 16.52 -18.83
N HIS A 252 2.48 16.84 -17.74
CA HIS A 252 3.02 16.65 -16.40
C HIS A 252 3.27 15.18 -16.09
N LEU A 253 2.39 14.26 -16.50
CA LEU A 253 2.62 12.82 -16.33
C LEU A 253 3.83 12.35 -17.16
N LYS A 254 4.00 12.83 -18.40
CA LYS A 254 5.19 12.52 -19.23
C LYS A 254 6.48 12.96 -18.57
N ASN A 255 6.51 14.14 -17.95
CA ASN A 255 7.67 14.62 -17.19
C ASN A 255 8.00 13.73 -15.98
N HIS A 256 7.04 12.92 -15.53
CA HIS A 256 7.17 11.93 -14.47
C HIS A 256 7.21 10.49 -14.98
N GLU A 257 7.50 10.28 -16.27
CA GLU A 257 7.85 8.96 -16.77
C GLU A 257 9.03 8.37 -15.97
N ASN A 258 8.94 7.06 -15.69
CA ASN A 258 9.91 6.28 -14.90
C ASN A 258 10.24 6.93 -13.55
N LEU A 259 9.26 7.58 -12.94
CA LEU A 259 9.35 8.03 -11.56
C LEU A 259 9.71 6.87 -10.62
N PHE A 260 9.23 5.66 -10.90
CA PHE A 260 9.53 4.45 -10.15
C PHE A 260 10.30 3.43 -11.00
N GLU A 261 11.24 2.73 -10.37
CA GLU A 261 11.86 1.54 -10.95
C GLU A 261 10.88 0.37 -10.90
N ASN A 262 10.28 0.14 -9.73
CA ASN A 262 9.32 -0.93 -9.51
C ASN A 262 8.13 -0.47 -8.66
N ILE A 263 6.94 -0.91 -9.05
CA ILE A 263 5.73 -0.86 -8.22
C ILE A 263 5.29 -2.29 -7.91
N PHE A 264 5.15 -2.62 -6.62
CA PHE A 264 4.66 -3.91 -6.14
C PHE A 264 3.27 -3.77 -5.52
N PHE A 265 2.26 -4.29 -6.22
CA PHE A 265 0.90 -4.47 -5.69
C PHE A 265 0.82 -5.80 -4.96
N VAL A 266 0.71 -5.78 -3.64
CA VAL A 266 0.70 -6.96 -2.77
C VAL A 266 -0.68 -7.16 -2.17
N ALA A 267 -1.22 -8.38 -2.26
CA ALA A 267 -2.55 -8.72 -1.75
C ALA A 267 -3.61 -7.71 -2.24
N ALA A 268 -3.56 -7.38 -3.52
CA ALA A 268 -4.19 -6.18 -4.02
C ALA A 268 -5.72 -6.13 -3.88
N ASP A 269 -6.20 -5.07 -3.22
CA ASP A 269 -7.59 -4.62 -3.24
C ASP A 269 -7.87 -3.81 -4.53
N ILE A 270 -7.72 -4.49 -5.66
CA ILE A 270 -8.08 -3.95 -6.96
C ILE A 270 -9.19 -4.83 -7.53
N PRO A 271 -10.39 -4.25 -7.84
CA PRO A 271 -11.46 -5.01 -8.46
C PRO A 271 -10.95 -5.69 -9.73
N GLU A 272 -11.31 -6.95 -9.95
CA GLU A 272 -10.93 -7.71 -11.16
C GLU A 272 -11.36 -6.94 -12.42
N CYS A 273 -12.49 -6.23 -12.38
CA CYS A 273 -13.00 -5.42 -13.48
C CYS A 273 -12.13 -4.22 -13.89
N VAL A 274 -11.13 -3.84 -13.09
CA VAL A 274 -10.10 -2.86 -13.52
C VAL A 274 -9.18 -3.49 -14.57
N PHE A 275 -9.16 -4.83 -14.67
CA PHE A 275 -8.18 -5.61 -15.41
C PHE A 275 -8.76 -6.72 -16.28
N ASP A 276 -10.02 -7.10 -16.12
CA ASP A 276 -10.71 -8.06 -16.98
C ASP A 276 -10.98 -7.48 -18.36
N GLU A 277 -11.12 -8.37 -19.35
CA GLU A 277 -11.77 -8.06 -20.63
C GLU A 277 -13.25 -8.50 -20.53
N PRO A 278 -14.20 -7.74 -21.09
CA PRO A 278 -15.60 -7.90 -20.71
C PRO A 278 -16.33 -9.01 -21.47
N ASP A 279 -17.33 -9.59 -20.79
CA ASP A 279 -18.52 -10.21 -21.41
C ASP A 279 -19.58 -9.13 -21.81
N GLY A 280 -19.14 -7.90 -22.09
CA GLY A 280 -19.94 -6.67 -22.28
C GLY A 280 -19.25 -5.65 -23.21
N PRO A 281 -19.82 -4.45 -23.48
CA PRO A 281 -19.25 -3.52 -24.45
C PRO A 281 -17.87 -3.00 -24.02
N HIS A 282 -16.85 -3.27 -24.85
CA HIS A 282 -15.43 -3.05 -24.58
C HIS A 282 -15.01 -1.65 -24.07
N SER A 283 -15.79 -0.61 -24.36
CA SER A 283 -15.41 0.77 -24.06
C SER A 283 -15.51 1.16 -22.59
N GLU A 284 -16.41 0.54 -21.82
CA GLU A 284 -16.62 0.92 -20.42
C GLU A 284 -15.42 0.55 -19.52
N GLN A 285 -14.71 -0.55 -19.82
CA GLN A 285 -13.62 -1.05 -18.98
C GLN A 285 -12.26 -0.40 -19.27
N ALA A 286 -11.96 -0.08 -20.53
CA ALA A 286 -10.75 0.68 -20.88
C ALA A 286 -10.76 2.07 -20.24
N GLU A 287 -11.93 2.71 -20.30
CA GLU A 287 -12.18 3.95 -19.60
C GLU A 287 -12.05 3.76 -18.07
N HIS A 288 -12.59 2.67 -17.50
CA HIS A 288 -12.37 2.37 -16.08
C HIS A 288 -10.89 2.21 -15.72
N ALA A 289 -10.08 1.52 -16.51
CA ALA A 289 -8.66 1.33 -16.23
C ALA A 289 -7.87 2.65 -16.32
N LEU A 290 -8.18 3.51 -17.30
CA LEU A 290 -7.62 4.86 -17.42
C LEU A 290 -7.99 5.73 -16.21
N GLN A 291 -9.27 5.75 -15.86
CA GLN A 291 -9.81 6.52 -14.74
C GLN A 291 -9.42 5.94 -13.37
N SER A 292 -9.04 4.66 -13.32
CA SER A 292 -8.61 3.99 -12.09
C SER A 292 -7.26 4.47 -11.56
N GLY A 293 -6.50 5.20 -12.38
CA GLY A 293 -5.13 5.62 -12.12
C GLY A 293 -4.07 4.58 -12.46
N VAL A 294 -4.42 3.32 -12.72
CA VAL A 294 -3.43 2.26 -12.99
C VAL A 294 -2.66 2.50 -14.29
N ALA A 295 -3.32 2.98 -15.35
CA ALA A 295 -2.64 3.33 -16.59
C ALA A 295 -1.61 4.47 -16.39
N ALA A 296 -1.90 5.43 -15.51
CA ALA A 296 -0.95 6.48 -15.16
C ALA A 296 0.23 5.92 -14.37
N LEU A 297 -0.02 4.99 -13.44
CA LEU A 297 1.04 4.27 -12.72
C LEU A 297 1.96 3.51 -13.68
N ALA A 298 1.41 2.90 -14.74
CA ALA A 298 2.19 2.22 -15.78
C ALA A 298 3.12 3.18 -16.54
N VAL A 299 2.69 4.42 -16.81
CA VAL A 299 3.58 5.45 -17.41
C VAL A 299 4.69 5.87 -16.43
N MET A 300 4.40 5.88 -15.13
CA MET A 300 5.33 6.33 -14.10
C MET A 300 6.33 5.28 -13.65
N THR A 301 6.18 4.01 -14.03
CA THR A 301 7.07 2.95 -13.56
C THR A 301 7.74 2.23 -14.71
N LYS A 302 8.95 1.73 -14.49
CA LYS A 302 9.57 0.80 -15.45
C LYS A 302 8.98 -0.59 -15.36
N ARG A 303 8.59 -1.02 -14.15
CA ARG A 303 8.05 -2.36 -13.87
C ARG A 303 6.90 -2.33 -12.89
N MET A 304 5.92 -3.19 -13.15
CA MET A 304 4.80 -3.45 -12.26
C MET A 304 4.79 -4.92 -11.84
N HIS A 305 4.53 -5.17 -10.57
CA HIS A 305 4.44 -6.50 -10.01
C HIS A 305 3.12 -6.63 -9.30
N VAL A 306 2.38 -7.69 -9.58
CA VAL A 306 1.10 -8.01 -8.96
C VAL A 306 1.25 -9.34 -8.24
N LEU A 307 1.28 -9.28 -6.92
CA LEU A 307 1.56 -10.40 -6.04
C LEU A 307 0.28 -10.77 -5.28
N HIS A 308 -0.28 -11.93 -5.60
CA HIS A 308 -1.56 -12.35 -5.05
C HIS A 308 -1.41 -13.43 -3.97
N GLY A 309 -2.21 -13.33 -2.91
CA GLY A 309 -2.36 -14.40 -1.93
C GLY A 309 -3.15 -15.59 -2.49
N ASP A 310 -3.33 -16.64 -1.68
CA ASP A 310 -4.16 -17.79 -2.06
C ASP A 310 -5.60 -17.32 -2.30
N GLY A 311 -6.28 -17.84 -3.34
CA GLY A 311 -7.71 -17.61 -3.57
C GLY A 311 -8.61 -18.12 -2.43
N LYS A 312 -8.05 -18.84 -1.45
CA LYS A 312 -8.71 -19.22 -0.20
C LYS A 312 -8.56 -18.22 0.94
N ASP A 313 -7.83 -17.13 0.73
CA ASP A 313 -7.63 -16.09 1.75
C ASP A 313 -8.97 -15.51 2.18
N THR A 314 -9.45 -15.93 3.35
CA THR A 314 -10.79 -15.59 3.82
C THR A 314 -10.92 -14.12 4.17
N ALA A 315 -9.84 -13.48 4.60
CA ALA A 315 -9.85 -12.08 5.00
C ALA A 315 -9.96 -11.16 3.77
N LEU A 316 -9.16 -11.39 2.72
CA LEU A 316 -9.34 -10.72 1.42
C LEU A 316 -10.71 -11.05 0.78
N SER A 317 -11.20 -12.29 0.96
CA SER A 317 -12.56 -12.64 0.51
C SER A 317 -13.62 -11.84 1.24
N LEU A 318 -13.46 -11.65 2.55
CA LEU A 318 -14.40 -10.94 3.42
C LEU A 318 -14.45 -9.45 3.07
N GLU A 319 -13.30 -8.82 2.79
CA GLU A 319 -13.23 -7.45 2.28
C GLU A 319 -13.95 -7.32 0.94
N SER A 320 -13.66 -8.22 -0.02
CA SER A 320 -14.35 -8.27 -1.31
C SER A 320 -15.86 -8.57 -1.18
N ILE A 321 -16.24 -9.39 -0.20
CA ILE A 321 -17.64 -9.71 0.14
C ILE A 321 -18.36 -8.48 0.71
N VAL A 322 -17.72 -7.68 1.57
CA VAL A 322 -18.30 -6.44 2.09
C VAL A 322 -18.61 -5.48 0.94
N THR A 323 -17.70 -5.31 -0.02
CA THR A 323 -17.95 -4.50 -1.22
C THR A 323 -19.04 -5.06 -2.13
N ASN A 324 -19.12 -6.39 -2.30
CA ASN A 324 -20.05 -7.00 -3.25
C ASN A 324 -21.46 -7.28 -2.67
N GLN A 325 -21.59 -7.58 -1.37
CA GLN A 325 -22.88 -7.92 -0.76
C GLN A 325 -23.74 -6.70 -0.41
N VAL A 326 -23.13 -5.55 -0.10
CA VAL A 326 -23.90 -4.32 0.18
C VAL A 326 -24.46 -3.69 -1.10
N LEU A 327 -23.78 -3.87 -2.24
CA LEU A 327 -24.22 -3.31 -3.53
C LEU A 327 -25.01 -4.30 -4.39
N LYS A 328 -24.94 -5.60 -4.13
CA LYS A 328 -25.75 -6.61 -4.81
C LYS A 328 -26.39 -7.54 -3.79
N ALA A 329 -27.53 -7.11 -3.26
CA ALA A 329 -28.59 -8.02 -2.85
C ALA A 329 -29.17 -8.73 -4.09
N ASP A 330 -28.34 -9.49 -4.80
CA ASP A 330 -28.78 -10.42 -5.82
C ASP A 330 -29.06 -11.74 -5.09
N PHE A 331 -30.35 -11.98 -4.85
CA PHE A 331 -30.96 -13.05 -4.05
C PHE A 331 -30.68 -14.48 -4.57
N LEU A 332 -29.75 -14.65 -5.53
CA LEU A 332 -29.56 -15.85 -6.35
C LEU A 332 -28.22 -16.57 -6.15
N GLY A 333 -27.44 -16.24 -5.13
CA GLY A 333 -26.30 -17.08 -4.72
C GLY A 333 -25.13 -17.16 -5.69
N ARG A 334 -25.02 -16.21 -6.64
CA ARG A 334 -23.81 -16.09 -7.47
C ARG A 334 -22.70 -15.50 -6.61
N LYS A 335 -21.77 -16.35 -6.17
CA LYS A 335 -20.53 -15.92 -5.51
C LYS A 335 -19.80 -14.96 -6.46
N ALA A 336 -19.68 -13.70 -6.07
CA ALA A 336 -18.74 -12.78 -6.70
C ALA A 336 -17.34 -13.36 -6.51
N LYS A 337 -16.82 -14.00 -7.54
CA LYS A 337 -15.52 -14.70 -7.54
C LYS A 337 -14.42 -13.84 -8.15
N ALA A 338 -14.62 -12.53 -8.19
CA ALA A 338 -13.75 -11.68 -8.96
C ALA A 338 -12.65 -11.09 -8.08
N ARG A 339 -11.46 -11.69 -8.18
CA ARG A 339 -10.23 -11.30 -7.50
C ARG A 339 -9.15 -11.11 -8.55
N LEU A 340 -8.34 -10.07 -8.37
CA LEU A 340 -7.15 -9.85 -9.19
C LEU A 340 -6.34 -11.14 -9.39
N GLY A 341 -6.14 -11.54 -10.65
CA GLY A 341 -5.21 -12.61 -11.00
C GLY A 341 -5.74 -14.04 -10.82
N SER A 342 -7.01 -14.26 -10.45
CA SER A 342 -7.55 -15.63 -10.49
C SER A 342 -7.53 -16.24 -11.91
N HIS A 343 -7.42 -15.39 -12.93
CA HIS A 343 -7.24 -15.73 -14.34
C HIS A 343 -6.00 -15.07 -15.01
N GLY A 344 -5.15 -14.35 -14.26
CA GLY A 344 -4.09 -13.51 -14.85
C GLY A 344 -4.64 -12.33 -15.67
N PRO A 345 -3.85 -11.66 -16.53
CA PRO A 345 -4.32 -10.63 -17.48
C PRO A 345 -5.16 -11.21 -18.65
N MET A 346 -5.61 -12.47 -18.53
CA MET A 346 -6.36 -13.15 -19.58
C MET A 346 -7.85 -12.93 -19.39
N SER A 347 -8.55 -12.60 -20.48
CA SER A 347 -10.01 -12.59 -20.53
C SER A 347 -10.59 -13.91 -20.04
N SER A 348 -11.76 -13.84 -19.41
CA SER A 348 -12.40 -15.00 -18.82
C SER A 348 -12.56 -16.13 -19.85
N LYS A 349 -12.19 -17.36 -19.48
CA LYS A 349 -12.37 -18.55 -20.34
C LYS A 349 -13.86 -18.81 -20.55
N ILE A 350 -14.42 -18.29 -21.61
CA ILE A 350 -15.70 -18.77 -22.13
C ILE A 350 -15.42 -19.96 -23.07
N PHE A 351 -15.74 -21.17 -22.58
CA PHE A 351 -15.81 -22.41 -23.37
C PHE A 351 -14.56 -22.83 -24.18
N GLY A 352 -13.44 -23.11 -23.51
CA GLY A 352 -12.39 -23.98 -24.07
C GLY A 352 -11.52 -23.41 -25.19
N ILE A 353 -11.69 -22.13 -25.54
CA ILE A 353 -10.81 -21.38 -26.44
C ILE A 353 -9.81 -20.60 -25.56
N ARG A 354 -8.54 -20.46 -25.98
CA ARG A 354 -7.56 -19.60 -25.29
C ARG A 354 -8.12 -18.17 -25.27
N GLY A 355 -8.23 -17.55 -24.08
CA GLY A 355 -8.66 -16.16 -23.95
C GLY A 355 -7.63 -15.21 -24.57
N GLU A 356 -8.12 -14.13 -25.17
CA GLU A 356 -7.29 -13.01 -25.63
C GLU A 356 -6.87 -12.16 -24.42
N VAL A 357 -5.72 -11.50 -24.51
CA VAL A 357 -5.23 -10.56 -23.49
C VAL A 357 -6.04 -9.27 -23.64
N SER A 358 -6.45 -8.65 -22.52
CA SER A 358 -7.19 -7.37 -22.58
C SER A 358 -6.40 -6.32 -23.36
N LYS A 359 -7.01 -5.65 -24.33
CA LYS A 359 -6.36 -4.57 -25.12
C LYS A 359 -5.74 -3.46 -24.28
N VAL A 360 -6.25 -3.22 -23.07
CA VAL A 360 -5.67 -2.25 -22.13
C VAL A 360 -4.38 -2.78 -21.53
N TRP A 361 -4.31 -4.08 -21.24
CA TRP A 361 -3.07 -4.74 -20.83
C TRP A 361 -2.06 -4.80 -21.96
N ASP A 362 -2.50 -4.92 -23.21
CA ASP A 362 -1.60 -4.74 -24.36
C ASP A 362 -1.02 -3.32 -24.33
N LYS A 363 -1.84 -2.28 -24.16
CA LYS A 363 -1.32 -0.89 -24.08
C LYS A 363 -0.47 -0.59 -22.84
N ILE A 364 -0.80 -1.18 -21.69
CA ILE A 364 0.01 -1.11 -20.45
C ILE A 364 1.32 -1.87 -20.66
N GLY A 365 1.24 -3.07 -21.25
CA GLY A 365 2.36 -3.91 -21.65
C GLY A 365 3.28 -3.15 -22.59
N ASP A 366 2.78 -2.69 -23.74
CA ASP A 366 3.48 -1.86 -24.73
C ASP A 366 4.18 -0.65 -24.09
N ALA A 367 3.50 0.05 -23.18
CA ALA A 367 4.06 1.22 -22.50
C ALA A 367 5.28 0.87 -21.65
N LEU A 368 5.29 -0.33 -21.07
CA LEU A 368 6.36 -0.83 -20.22
C LEU A 368 7.44 -1.58 -21.02
N GLU A 369 7.07 -2.30 -22.09
CA GLU A 369 7.93 -3.16 -22.95
C GLU A 369 9.19 -2.46 -23.46
N LYS A 370 9.16 -1.15 -23.67
CA LYS A 370 10.34 -0.38 -24.08
C LYS A 370 11.52 -0.40 -23.09
N TYR A 371 11.30 -0.86 -21.86
CA TYR A 371 12.34 -0.97 -20.83
C TYR A 371 12.90 -2.39 -20.67
N GLU A 372 12.50 -3.31 -21.54
CA GLU A 372 12.99 -4.69 -21.54
C GLU A 372 14.33 -4.83 -22.29
N GLN A 373 15.23 -5.66 -21.74
CA GLN A 373 16.31 -6.27 -22.53
C GLN A 373 15.71 -7.52 -23.18
N LYS A 374 15.80 -7.62 -24.50
CA LYS A 374 15.20 -8.63 -25.41
C LYS A 374 15.43 -10.12 -25.08
N ASP A 375 15.99 -10.48 -23.94
CA ASP A 375 16.56 -11.81 -23.70
C ASP A 375 15.63 -12.82 -22.99
N ASP A 376 14.40 -12.48 -22.58
CA ASP A 376 13.48 -13.44 -21.95
C ASP A 376 12.13 -13.56 -22.71
N GLU A 377 11.98 -14.62 -23.52
CA GLU A 377 10.84 -14.91 -24.43
C GLU A 377 9.53 -15.39 -23.76
N GLU A 378 9.08 -14.87 -22.61
CA GLU A 378 7.77 -15.25 -22.05
C GLU A 378 6.87 -14.05 -21.70
N ASN A 379 6.02 -13.69 -22.67
CA ASN A 379 4.74 -12.97 -22.62
C ASN A 379 4.44 -12.05 -21.41
N ASN A 380 4.38 -10.74 -21.70
CA ASN A 380 3.97 -9.62 -20.81
C ASN A 380 5.04 -9.18 -19.79
N GLY A 381 6.30 -9.05 -20.23
CA GLY A 381 7.52 -9.04 -19.41
C GLY A 381 7.69 -7.96 -18.33
N ASN A 382 6.94 -6.85 -18.37
CA ASN A 382 7.05 -5.79 -17.35
C ASN A 382 5.89 -5.74 -16.34
N VAL A 383 4.89 -6.63 -16.49
CA VAL A 383 3.83 -6.83 -15.49
C VAL A 383 3.91 -8.26 -14.97
N HIS A 384 4.57 -8.42 -13.83
CA HIS A 384 4.76 -9.75 -13.24
C HIS A 384 3.59 -10.12 -12.33
N VAL A 385 2.70 -10.99 -12.78
CA VAL A 385 1.64 -11.56 -11.94
C VAL A 385 2.15 -12.86 -11.30
N LYS A 386 2.15 -12.95 -9.96
CA LYS A 386 2.69 -14.12 -9.24
C LYS A 386 1.74 -14.65 -8.18
N ASP A 387 1.55 -15.97 -8.21
CA ASP A 387 0.89 -16.70 -7.13
C ASP A 387 1.81 -16.86 -5.93
N CYS A 388 1.48 -16.14 -4.87
CA CYS A 388 2.23 -16.10 -3.63
C CYS A 388 1.65 -17.06 -2.59
N LYS A 389 0.78 -18.01 -2.98
CA LYS A 389 0.25 -19.04 -2.08
C LYS A 389 1.31 -19.71 -1.19
N PRO A 390 2.52 -20.08 -1.67
CA PRO A 390 3.54 -20.68 -0.82
C PRO A 390 4.11 -19.73 0.25
N TRP A 391 3.92 -18.43 0.09
CA TRP A 391 4.45 -17.39 0.97
C TRP A 391 3.52 -17.09 2.15
N ASN A 392 2.32 -17.70 2.19
CA ASN A 392 1.44 -17.66 3.35
C ASN A 392 1.85 -18.74 4.37
N THR A 393 2.85 -18.45 5.19
CA THR A 393 3.32 -19.42 6.18
C THR A 393 2.67 -19.25 7.56
N ASP A 394 1.74 -18.31 7.74
CA ASP A 394 1.09 -18.18 9.04
C ASP A 394 0.12 -19.35 9.26
N ALA A 395 0.30 -20.05 10.39
CA ALA A 395 -0.58 -21.13 10.83
C ALA A 395 -1.91 -20.61 11.42
N SER A 396 -2.10 -19.29 11.47
CA SER A 396 -3.28 -18.64 12.06
C SER A 396 -4.45 -18.55 11.09
N GLY A 397 -4.21 -18.73 9.79
CA GLY A 397 -5.26 -18.70 8.77
C GLY A 397 -5.82 -17.30 8.50
N ASN A 398 -5.23 -16.25 9.10
CA ASN A 398 -5.67 -14.86 8.94
C ASN A 398 -4.94 -14.11 7.80
N GLY A 399 -4.01 -14.75 7.10
CA GLY A 399 -3.66 -14.46 5.71
C GLY A 399 -3.34 -12.99 5.40
N HIS A 400 -2.36 -12.38 6.04
CA HIS A 400 -1.92 -11.01 5.67
C HIS A 400 -0.45 -10.71 6.02
N SER A 401 0.42 -11.73 6.04
CA SER A 401 1.84 -11.59 6.39
C SER A 401 2.80 -11.71 5.18
N TYR A 402 2.27 -11.84 3.97
CA TYR A 402 3.05 -12.09 2.75
C TYR A 402 4.08 -11.00 2.46
N GLN A 403 3.76 -9.74 2.75
CA GLN A 403 4.55 -8.56 2.42
C GLN A 403 5.93 -8.52 3.09
N PHE A 404 6.14 -9.30 4.15
CA PHE A 404 7.42 -9.42 4.83
C PHE A 404 7.93 -10.87 4.92
N ALA A 405 7.28 -11.82 4.23
CA ALA A 405 7.78 -13.19 4.13
C ALA A 405 9.17 -13.20 3.45
N SER A 406 10.07 -14.07 3.90
CA SER A 406 11.45 -14.14 3.37
C SER A 406 11.47 -14.36 1.85
N GLU A 407 10.54 -15.14 1.32
CA GLU A 407 10.39 -15.42 -0.09
C GLU A 407 9.91 -14.21 -0.89
N ALA A 408 8.97 -13.43 -0.33
CA ALA A 408 8.51 -12.18 -0.93
C ALA A 408 9.63 -11.14 -0.95
N VAL A 409 10.36 -10.99 0.17
CA VAL A 409 11.53 -10.11 0.25
C VAL A 409 12.62 -10.51 -0.74
N ALA A 410 12.87 -11.82 -0.91
CA ALA A 410 13.80 -12.31 -1.93
C ALA A 410 13.35 -11.91 -3.34
N TYR A 411 12.04 -11.99 -3.61
CA TYR A 411 11.47 -11.54 -4.88
C TYR A 411 11.65 -10.03 -5.08
N TYR A 412 11.33 -9.20 -4.09
CA TYR A 412 11.53 -7.75 -4.18
C TYR A 412 12.99 -7.41 -4.47
N LEU A 413 13.93 -7.98 -3.71
CA LEU A 413 15.36 -7.76 -3.93
C LEU A 413 15.79 -8.11 -5.35
N ALA A 414 15.39 -9.29 -5.82
CA ALA A 414 15.76 -9.76 -7.16
C ALA A 414 15.29 -8.82 -8.28
N HIS A 415 14.28 -7.98 -8.07
CA HIS A 415 13.80 -7.01 -9.06
C HIS A 415 14.30 -5.58 -8.81
N MET A 416 14.59 -5.22 -7.56
CA MET A 416 15.11 -3.90 -7.19
C MET A 416 16.62 -3.75 -7.40
N THR A 417 17.40 -4.83 -7.32
CA THR A 417 18.87 -4.77 -7.39
C THR A 417 19.47 -5.32 -8.69
N LYS A 418 18.66 -5.95 -9.55
CA LYS A 418 19.06 -6.32 -10.93
C LYS A 418 19.25 -5.07 -11.77
N GLY A 419 20.49 -4.61 -11.88
CA GLY A 419 20.87 -3.39 -12.62
C GLY A 419 22.08 -2.66 -12.04
N LYS A 420 22.62 -3.09 -10.89
CA LYS A 420 23.95 -2.71 -10.41
C LYS A 420 25.06 -3.57 -11.00
#